data_AF-A0A1V4KDP6-F1
#
_entry.id   AF-A0A1V4KDP6-F1
#
_cell.length_a   1.000
_cell.length_b   1.000
_cell.length_c   1.000
_cell.angle_alpha   90.00
_cell.angle_beta   90.00
_cell.angle_gamma   90.00
#
_symmetry.space_group_name_H-M   'P 1'
#
loop_
_entity.id
_entity.type
_entity.pdbx_description
1 polymer ?
#
loop_
_entity_poly.entity_id
_entity_poly.type
_entity_poly.pdbx_seq_one_letter_code
_entity_poly.pdbx_strand_id
1 'polypeptide(L)'
;MTDSLGLLTRKGRFLLHVLIHSYMRFFALIADEGLLPLCNKASELAKSEPDRSTRKKRVANAKLNNFTRLEPTLRLLGVQFNENVAQDIMTGQHGAATKLLYELYVALGKKQKAKLTRVAMEAMRPAATTKLKSIETVLYRERLKNLVPRQTDLQLQQISDHFEIKSKPVADKIARIHIAEQQKFQKIQEEQIAQDTEKHNIGRRRQNEIMAKIQAAVIQVPKPPRKHIVKAIEAKAFLKKKREAEDTYKEIKKFENSMAGNAFAVRSQVTDR
;
A
#
# COMPACT_ATOMS: atom_id res chain seq x y z
N MET A 1 -68.98 32.29 47.95
CA MET A 1 -68.24 31.08 47.59
C MET A 1 -66.77 31.45 47.44
N THR A 2 -66.13 31.69 48.57
CA THR A 2 -64.68 31.74 48.73
C THR A 2 -64.19 30.33 49.01
N ASP A 3 -62.91 30.08 48.81
CA ASP A 3 -62.17 28.84 49.09
C ASP A 3 -62.07 27.83 47.95
N SER A 4 -61.11 28.07 47.04
CA SER A 4 -60.42 27.02 46.26
C SER A 4 -59.08 27.49 45.65
N LEU A 5 -58.46 28.55 46.16
CA LEU A 5 -57.16 29.06 45.67
C LEU A 5 -55.98 28.74 46.61
N GLY A 6 -56.12 27.70 47.44
CA GLY A 6 -55.23 27.45 48.58
C GLY A 6 -54.43 26.14 48.58
N LEU A 7 -54.44 25.31 47.52
CA LEU A 7 -53.88 23.95 47.61
C LEU A 7 -52.94 23.50 46.48
N LEU A 8 -52.27 24.43 45.78
CA LEU A 8 -51.25 24.08 44.78
C LEU A 8 -49.88 24.74 44.99
N THR A 9 -49.51 25.08 46.22
CA THR A 9 -48.32 25.93 46.48
C THR A 9 -47.22 25.32 47.34
N ARG A 10 -47.31 24.05 47.77
CA ARG A 10 -46.20 23.37 48.46
C ARG A 10 -45.67 22.10 47.77
N LYS A 11 -46.54 21.21 47.29
CA LYS A 11 -46.10 19.96 46.62
C LYS A 11 -45.47 20.19 45.24
N GLY A 12 -45.97 21.15 44.45
CA GLY A 12 -45.42 21.47 43.12
C GLY A 12 -44.02 22.09 43.16
N ARG A 13 -43.72 22.93 44.17
CA ARG A 13 -42.38 23.51 44.37
C ARG A 13 -41.35 22.46 44.77
N PHE A 14 -41.74 21.44 45.55
CA PHE A 14 -40.86 20.35 45.93
C PHE A 14 -40.45 19.48 44.74
N LEU A 15 -41.39 19.12 43.87
CA LEU A 15 -41.07 18.36 42.65
C LEU A 15 -40.16 19.13 41.70
N LEU A 16 -40.41 20.43 41.51
CA LEU A 16 -39.57 21.27 40.65
C LEU A 16 -38.15 21.39 41.20
N HIS A 17 -38.00 21.55 42.51
CA HIS A 17 -36.67 21.63 43.14
C HIS A 17 -35.91 20.30 43.06
N VAL A 18 -36.60 19.15 43.23
CA VAL A 18 -35.99 17.82 43.08
C VAL A 18 -35.60 17.54 41.62
N LEU A 19 -36.41 17.95 40.65
CA LEU A 19 -36.08 17.84 39.22
C LEU A 19 -34.89 18.72 38.84
N ILE A 20 -34.85 19.96 39.32
CA ILE A 20 -33.72 20.89 39.06
C ILE A 20 -32.45 20.37 39.72
N HIS A 21 -32.51 19.87 40.96
CA HIS A 21 -31.34 19.28 41.63
C HIS A 21 -30.87 17.99 40.95
N SER A 22 -31.79 17.14 40.49
CA SER A 22 -31.46 15.92 39.74
C SER A 22 -30.81 16.26 38.40
N TYR A 23 -31.31 17.28 37.69
CA TYR A 23 -30.71 17.77 36.44
C TYR A 23 -29.32 18.37 36.67
N MET A 24 -29.16 19.19 37.70
CA MET A 24 -27.86 19.80 38.02
C MET A 24 -26.83 18.78 38.52
N ARG A 25 -27.25 17.74 39.27
CA ARG A 25 -26.37 16.61 39.60
C ARG A 25 -25.98 15.77 38.39
N PHE A 26 -26.89 15.55 37.45
CA PHE A 26 -26.60 14.83 36.22
C PHE A 26 -25.64 15.63 35.32
N PHE A 27 -25.79 16.96 35.28
CA PHE A 27 -24.89 17.85 34.56
C PHE A 27 -23.50 17.94 35.20
N ALA A 28 -23.42 17.92 36.54
CA ALA A 28 -22.15 17.86 37.27
C ALA A 28 -21.43 16.53 37.07
N LEU A 29 -22.16 15.40 37.02
CA LEU A 29 -21.59 14.07 36.73
C LEU A 29 -21.07 13.94 35.29
N ILE A 30 -21.61 14.73 34.35
CA ILE A 30 -21.13 14.79 32.96
C ILE A 30 -19.90 15.71 32.82
N ALA A 31 -19.68 16.64 33.75
CA ALA A 31 -18.57 17.58 33.70
C ALA A 31 -17.25 17.03 34.29
N ASP A 32 -17.31 16.00 35.14
CA ASP A 32 -16.12 15.42 35.81
C ASP A 32 -15.47 14.22 35.08
N GLU A 33 -16.12 13.66 34.05
CA GLU A 33 -15.55 12.57 33.24
C GLU A 33 -15.19 13.11 31.84
N GLY A 34 -13.89 13.12 31.54
CA GLY A 34 -13.28 13.75 30.35
C GLY A 34 -13.75 13.21 29.00
N LEU A 35 -14.95 13.59 28.56
CA LEU A 35 -15.59 13.15 27.32
C LEU A 35 -15.48 14.14 26.13
N LEU A 36 -14.55 15.09 26.23
CA LEU A 36 -14.21 16.02 25.14
C LEU A 36 -13.68 15.36 23.84
N PRO A 37 -13.07 14.15 23.82
CA PRO A 37 -12.62 13.54 22.56
C PRO A 37 -13.72 12.86 21.73
N LEU A 38 -14.88 12.55 22.32
CA LEU A 38 -15.98 11.83 21.63
C LEU A 38 -16.93 12.79 20.87
N CYS A 39 -17.10 14.03 21.33
CA CYS A 39 -17.92 15.04 20.65
C CYS A 39 -17.35 15.46 19.29
N ASN A 40 -16.03 15.49 19.13
CA ASN A 40 -15.39 15.87 17.86
C ASN A 40 -15.58 14.78 16.78
N LYS A 41 -15.55 13.50 17.18
CA LYS A 41 -15.76 12.37 16.26
C LYS A 41 -17.22 12.24 15.82
N ALA A 42 -18.17 12.57 16.71
CA ALA A 42 -19.59 12.63 16.38
C ALA A 42 -19.91 13.81 15.43
N SER A 43 -19.23 14.95 15.58
CA SER A 43 -19.34 16.11 14.70
C SER A 43 -18.83 15.83 13.28
N GLU A 44 -17.76 15.03 13.13
CA GLU A 44 -17.29 14.58 11.80
C GLU A 44 -18.22 13.57 11.13
N LEU A 45 -18.81 12.65 11.90
CA LEU A 45 -19.80 11.69 11.36
C LEU A 45 -21.13 12.37 10.96
N ALA A 46 -21.53 13.44 11.65
CA ALA A 46 -22.74 14.21 11.31
C ALA A 46 -22.61 15.02 10.00
N LYS A 47 -21.40 15.28 9.51
CA LYS A 47 -21.16 15.92 8.19
C LYS A 47 -21.40 14.98 7.00
N SER A 48 -21.62 13.68 7.26
CA SER A 48 -21.97 12.68 6.24
C SER A 48 -23.47 12.38 6.14
N GLU A 49 -24.32 13.09 6.90
CA GLU A 49 -25.76 12.95 6.73
C GLU A 49 -26.24 13.66 5.45
N PRO A 50 -27.00 12.97 4.58
CA PRO A 50 -27.48 13.56 3.34
C PRO A 50 -28.40 14.75 3.65
N ASP A 51 -27.98 15.95 3.22
CA ASP A 51 -28.70 17.22 3.35
C ASP A 51 -30.21 17.03 3.07
N ARG A 52 -31.07 17.71 3.83
CA ARG A 52 -32.55 17.64 3.74
C ARG A 52 -33.05 17.78 2.29
N SER A 53 -32.34 18.54 1.45
CA SER A 53 -32.58 18.65 0.00
C SER A 53 -32.39 17.31 -0.74
N THR A 54 -31.27 16.61 -0.48
CA THR A 54 -30.98 15.30 -1.05
C THR A 54 -31.95 14.21 -0.56
N ARG A 55 -32.40 14.27 0.71
CA ARG A 55 -33.43 13.36 1.24
C ARG A 55 -34.77 13.56 0.54
N LYS A 56 -35.22 14.80 0.34
CA LYS A 56 -36.45 15.12 -0.40
C LYS A 56 -36.37 14.67 -1.87
N LYS A 57 -35.21 14.86 -2.53
CA LYS A 57 -34.96 14.39 -3.91
C LYS A 57 -35.04 12.86 -4.00
N ARG A 58 -34.47 12.12 -3.05
CA ARG A 58 -34.57 10.65 -2.99
C ARG A 58 -36.03 10.18 -2.87
N VAL A 59 -36.83 10.84 -2.02
CA VAL A 59 -38.25 10.50 -1.85
C VAL A 59 -39.07 10.83 -3.09
N ALA A 60 -38.81 11.97 -3.75
CA ALA A 60 -39.48 12.33 -5.00
C ALA A 60 -39.14 11.34 -6.13
N ASN A 61 -37.87 10.94 -6.27
CA ASN A 61 -37.44 9.94 -7.25
C ASN A 61 -38.07 8.57 -7.00
N ALA A 62 -38.21 8.17 -5.73
CA ALA A 62 -38.89 6.93 -5.37
C ALA A 62 -40.39 6.96 -5.72
N LYS A 63 -41.07 8.08 -5.46
CA LYS A 63 -42.48 8.28 -5.85
C LYS A 63 -42.66 8.18 -7.37
N LEU A 64 -41.81 8.85 -8.14
CA LEU A 64 -41.87 8.81 -9.60
C LEU A 64 -41.65 7.38 -10.14
N ASN A 65 -40.66 6.66 -9.62
CA ASN A 65 -40.41 5.26 -9.99
C ASN A 65 -41.63 4.37 -9.72
N ASN A 66 -42.28 4.56 -8.58
CA ASN A 66 -43.50 3.83 -8.25
C ASN A 66 -44.63 4.11 -9.26
N PHE A 67 -44.80 5.37 -9.69
CA PHE A 67 -45.80 5.72 -10.71
C PHE A 67 -45.48 5.12 -12.10
N THR A 68 -44.21 5.13 -12.52
CA THR A 68 -43.77 4.47 -13.77
C THR A 68 -44.04 2.96 -13.74
N ARG A 69 -43.96 2.30 -12.57
CA ARG A 69 -44.28 0.87 -12.43
C ARG A 69 -45.79 0.59 -12.50
N LEU A 70 -46.62 1.54 -12.11
CA LEU A 70 -48.08 1.40 -12.13
C LEU A 70 -48.68 1.67 -13.51
N GLU A 71 -48.05 2.53 -14.30
CA GLU A 71 -48.51 2.92 -15.64
C GLU A 71 -48.88 1.71 -16.54
N PRO A 72 -48.07 0.65 -16.70
CA PRO A 72 -48.42 -0.47 -17.58
C PRO A 72 -49.67 -1.22 -17.11
N THR A 73 -49.91 -1.25 -15.80
CA THR A 73 -51.06 -1.93 -15.19
C THR A 73 -52.32 -1.11 -15.37
N LEU A 74 -52.26 0.20 -15.16
CA LEU A 74 -53.37 1.11 -15.38
C LEU A 74 -53.76 1.19 -16.87
N ARG A 75 -52.75 1.20 -17.74
CA ARG A 75 -52.96 1.15 -19.20
C ARG A 75 -53.68 -0.13 -19.64
N LEU A 76 -53.38 -1.27 -19.00
CA LEU A 76 -54.08 -2.54 -19.25
C LEU A 76 -55.56 -2.48 -18.86
N LEU A 77 -55.89 -1.75 -17.79
CA LEU A 77 -57.25 -1.50 -17.35
C LEU A 77 -57.98 -0.48 -18.26
N GLY A 78 -57.27 0.21 -19.15
CA GLY A 78 -57.79 1.26 -20.02
C GLY A 78 -57.83 2.64 -19.35
N VAL A 79 -57.10 2.82 -18.25
CA VAL A 79 -56.94 4.11 -17.56
C VAL A 79 -55.74 4.83 -18.15
N GLN A 80 -55.91 6.10 -18.54
CA GLN A 80 -54.84 6.92 -19.10
C GLN A 80 -54.01 7.53 -17.98
N PHE A 81 -52.89 6.89 -17.68
CA PHE A 81 -51.97 7.32 -16.63
C PHE A 81 -50.63 7.74 -17.25
N ASN A 82 -50.32 9.03 -17.20
CA ASN A 82 -49.14 9.64 -17.81
C ASN A 82 -48.32 10.41 -16.76
N GLU A 83 -47.11 10.85 -17.13
CA GLU A 83 -46.19 11.58 -16.25
C GLU A 83 -46.82 12.86 -15.64
N ASN A 84 -47.60 13.60 -16.42
CA ASN A 84 -48.28 14.81 -15.94
C ASN A 84 -49.27 14.50 -14.81
N VAL A 85 -50.05 13.41 -14.94
CA VAL A 85 -51.01 12.99 -13.89
C VAL A 85 -50.26 12.53 -12.64
N ALA A 86 -49.14 11.84 -12.81
CA ALA A 86 -48.29 11.45 -11.69
C ALA A 86 -47.73 12.69 -10.96
N GLN A 87 -47.29 13.71 -11.70
CA GLN A 87 -46.80 14.97 -11.16
C GLN A 87 -47.90 15.75 -10.42
N ASP A 88 -49.10 15.82 -10.98
CA ASP A 88 -50.26 16.46 -10.34
C ASP A 88 -50.61 15.78 -9.01
N ILE A 89 -50.55 14.44 -8.95
CA ILE A 89 -50.76 13.68 -7.71
C ILE A 89 -49.61 13.91 -6.72
N MET A 90 -48.36 13.92 -7.19
CA MET A 90 -47.18 14.14 -6.34
C MET A 90 -47.15 15.53 -5.71
N THR A 91 -47.63 16.53 -6.44
CA THR A 91 -47.75 17.92 -6.00
C THR A 91 -49.02 18.18 -5.19
N GLY A 92 -49.91 17.18 -5.09
CA GLY A 92 -51.15 17.28 -4.32
C GLY A 92 -52.20 18.16 -4.97
N GLN A 93 -52.20 18.28 -6.31
CA GLN A 93 -53.22 19.02 -7.01
C GLN A 93 -54.61 18.49 -6.67
N HIS A 94 -55.51 19.43 -6.38
CA HIS A 94 -56.87 19.13 -5.98
C HIS A 94 -57.61 18.43 -7.13
N GLY A 95 -58.29 17.31 -6.81
CA GLY A 95 -59.07 16.54 -7.79
C GLY A 95 -58.27 15.54 -8.64
N ALA A 96 -56.94 15.66 -8.75
CA ALA A 96 -56.13 14.74 -9.57
C ALA A 96 -56.20 13.28 -9.08
N ALA A 97 -56.03 13.07 -7.77
CA ALA A 97 -56.14 11.74 -7.17
C ALA A 97 -57.58 11.21 -7.22
N THR A 98 -58.58 12.06 -6.97
CA THR A 98 -60.00 11.69 -7.00
C THR A 98 -60.43 11.24 -8.39
N LYS A 99 -60.02 11.97 -9.43
CA LYS A 99 -60.28 11.63 -10.83
C LYS A 99 -59.69 10.26 -11.17
N LEU A 100 -58.42 10.02 -10.79
CA LEU A 100 -57.78 8.73 -11.02
C LEU A 100 -58.49 7.57 -10.30
N LEU A 101 -58.92 7.78 -9.06
CA LEU A 101 -59.66 6.77 -8.29
C LEU A 101 -61.02 6.45 -8.91
N TYR A 102 -61.73 7.48 -9.42
CA TYR A 102 -63.00 7.29 -10.12
C TYR A 102 -62.82 6.53 -11.43
N GLU A 103 -61.83 6.91 -12.25
CA GLU A 103 -61.50 6.20 -13.49
C GLU A 103 -61.14 4.74 -13.22
N LEU A 104 -60.38 4.47 -12.16
CA LEU A 104 -60.02 3.12 -11.75
C LEU A 104 -61.24 2.31 -11.31
N TYR A 105 -62.14 2.90 -10.51
CA TYR A 105 -63.38 2.24 -10.08
C TYR A 105 -64.24 1.81 -11.26
N VAL A 106 -64.45 2.71 -12.23
CA VAL A 106 -65.22 2.42 -13.44
C VAL A 106 -64.54 1.36 -14.30
N ALA A 107 -63.21 1.46 -14.49
CA ALA A 107 -62.44 0.49 -15.27
C ALA A 107 -62.52 -0.91 -14.67
N LEU A 108 -62.32 -1.04 -13.35
CA LEU A 108 -62.40 -2.32 -12.64
C LEU A 108 -63.81 -2.91 -12.71
N GLY A 109 -64.86 -2.11 -12.52
CA GLY A 109 -66.24 -2.56 -12.65
C GLY A 109 -66.56 -3.10 -14.05
N LYS A 110 -66.03 -2.48 -15.11
CA LYS A 110 -66.18 -2.96 -16.49
C LYS A 110 -65.46 -4.29 -16.72
N LYS A 111 -64.23 -4.45 -16.22
CA LYS A 111 -63.46 -5.70 -16.37
C LYS A 111 -64.05 -6.86 -15.58
N GLN A 112 -64.59 -6.59 -14.39
CA GLN A 112 -65.30 -7.58 -13.57
C GLN A 112 -66.55 -8.09 -14.28
N LYS A 113 -67.37 -7.19 -14.85
CA LYS A 113 -68.55 -7.56 -15.66
C LYS A 113 -68.17 -8.38 -16.90
N ALA A 114 -67.03 -8.09 -17.51
CA ALA A 114 -66.50 -8.83 -18.66
C ALA A 114 -65.77 -10.14 -18.31
N LYS A 115 -65.63 -10.50 -17.02
CA LYS A 115 -64.86 -11.67 -16.53
C LYS A 115 -63.44 -11.77 -17.11
N LEU A 116 -62.81 -10.63 -17.40
CA LEU A 116 -61.47 -10.58 -17.99
C LEU A 116 -60.40 -10.67 -16.89
N THR A 117 -59.72 -11.81 -16.79
CA THR A 117 -58.56 -11.99 -15.90
C THR A 117 -57.35 -11.23 -16.42
N ARG A 118 -56.45 -10.82 -15.51
CA ARG A 118 -55.17 -10.16 -15.84
C ARG A 118 -54.39 -10.90 -16.93
N VAL A 119 -54.26 -12.22 -16.82
CA VAL A 119 -53.54 -13.07 -17.80
C VAL A 119 -54.17 -12.99 -19.18
N ALA A 120 -55.51 -13.00 -19.26
CA ALA A 120 -56.23 -12.86 -20.53
C ALA A 120 -56.04 -11.47 -21.15
N MET A 121 -56.06 -10.40 -20.33
CA MET A 121 -55.80 -9.04 -20.81
C MET A 121 -54.36 -8.88 -21.31
N GLU A 122 -53.38 -9.48 -20.64
CA GLU A 122 -51.97 -9.47 -21.08
C GLU A 122 -51.78 -10.28 -22.37
N ALA A 123 -52.53 -11.37 -22.58
CA ALA A 123 -52.51 -12.17 -23.81
C ALA A 123 -53.16 -11.47 -25.02
N MET A 124 -54.18 -10.62 -24.79
CA MET A 124 -54.82 -9.80 -25.82
C MET A 124 -53.97 -8.60 -26.27
N ARG A 125 -52.82 -8.37 -25.62
CA ARG A 125 -51.90 -7.29 -25.97
C ARG A 125 -51.16 -7.61 -27.28
N PRO A 126 -50.89 -6.62 -28.16
CA PRO A 126 -50.18 -6.85 -29.42
C PRO A 126 -48.83 -7.59 -29.21
N ALA A 127 -48.67 -8.72 -29.91
CA ALA A 127 -47.57 -9.66 -29.74
C ALA A 127 -46.16 -9.05 -29.96
N ALA A 128 -46.06 -7.97 -30.73
CA ALA A 128 -44.80 -7.25 -30.92
C ALA A 128 -44.30 -6.58 -29.62
N THR A 129 -45.21 -6.02 -28.82
CA THR A 129 -44.84 -5.31 -27.58
C THR A 129 -44.50 -6.26 -26.42
N THR A 130 -45.03 -7.48 -26.44
CA THR A 130 -44.74 -8.51 -25.43
C THR A 130 -43.38 -9.16 -25.69
N LYS A 131 -43.08 -9.50 -26.95
CA LYS A 131 -41.77 -10.03 -27.37
C LYS A 131 -40.62 -9.06 -27.07
N LEU A 132 -40.78 -7.78 -27.41
CA LEU A 132 -39.75 -6.76 -27.18
C LEU A 132 -39.41 -6.60 -25.68
N LYS A 133 -40.42 -6.56 -24.81
CA LYS A 133 -40.23 -6.50 -23.35
C LYS A 133 -39.52 -7.73 -22.78
N SER A 134 -39.82 -8.91 -23.33
CA SER A 134 -39.17 -10.16 -22.92
C SER A 134 -37.68 -10.18 -23.30
N ILE A 135 -37.34 -9.68 -24.49
CA ILE A 135 -35.96 -9.59 -24.97
C ILE A 135 -35.18 -8.55 -24.14
N GLU A 136 -35.77 -7.38 -23.88
CA GLU A 136 -35.16 -6.34 -23.05
C GLU A 136 -34.88 -6.83 -21.62
N THR A 137 -35.80 -7.60 -21.03
CA THR A 137 -35.59 -8.17 -19.68
C THR A 137 -34.51 -9.24 -19.64
N VAL A 138 -34.33 -10.04 -20.69
CA VAL A 138 -33.24 -11.02 -20.78
C VAL A 138 -31.89 -10.32 -20.92
N LEU A 139 -31.76 -9.38 -21.87
CA LEU A 139 -30.52 -8.62 -22.08
C LEU A 139 -30.12 -7.82 -20.84
N TYR A 140 -31.09 -7.21 -20.16
CA TYR A 140 -30.84 -6.50 -18.90
C TYR A 140 -30.33 -7.43 -17.80
N ARG A 141 -30.93 -8.62 -17.65
CA ARG A 141 -30.48 -9.64 -16.67
C ARG A 141 -29.07 -10.14 -16.98
N GLU A 142 -28.74 -10.33 -18.25
CA GLU A 142 -27.39 -10.74 -18.66
C GLU A 142 -26.36 -9.64 -18.36
N ARG A 143 -26.67 -8.38 -18.67
CA ARG A 143 -25.81 -7.24 -18.30
C ARG A 143 -25.62 -7.14 -16.79
N LEU A 144 -26.66 -7.35 -16.00
CA LEU A 144 -26.57 -7.32 -14.54
C LEU A 144 -25.64 -8.40 -13.97
N LYS A 145 -25.62 -9.61 -14.57
CA LYS A 145 -24.70 -10.68 -14.15
C LYS A 145 -23.22 -10.30 -14.33
N ASN A 146 -22.91 -9.40 -15.26
CA ASN A 146 -21.56 -8.93 -15.51
C ASN A 146 -21.18 -7.69 -14.67
N LEU A 147 -22.17 -6.91 -14.24
CA LEU A 147 -21.95 -5.69 -13.44
C LEU A 147 -21.89 -5.97 -11.93
N VAL A 148 -22.51 -7.06 -11.47
CA VAL A 148 -22.49 -7.46 -10.06
C VAL A 148 -21.46 -8.58 -9.89
N PRO A 149 -20.39 -8.37 -9.12
CA PRO A 149 -19.41 -9.41 -8.82
C PRO A 149 -20.10 -10.64 -8.24
N ARG A 150 -19.73 -11.83 -8.71
CA ARG A 150 -20.26 -13.08 -8.13
C ARG A 150 -19.71 -13.25 -6.72
N GLN A 151 -20.47 -13.91 -5.86
CA GLN A 151 -20.05 -14.20 -4.49
C GLN A 151 -18.71 -14.95 -4.43
N THR A 152 -18.48 -15.86 -5.39
CA THR A 152 -17.20 -16.58 -5.55
C THR A 152 -16.04 -15.63 -5.83
N ASP A 153 -16.26 -14.62 -6.65
CA ASP A 153 -15.23 -13.67 -7.06
C ASP A 153 -14.85 -12.77 -5.88
N LEU A 154 -15.84 -12.37 -5.07
CA LEU A 154 -15.62 -11.65 -3.81
C LEU A 154 -14.82 -12.50 -2.80
N GLN A 155 -15.14 -13.79 -2.68
CA GLN A 155 -14.41 -14.70 -1.79
C GLN A 155 -12.96 -14.90 -2.24
N LEU A 156 -12.73 -15.08 -3.55
CA LEU A 156 -11.39 -15.20 -4.11
C LEU A 156 -10.57 -13.93 -3.89
N GLN A 157 -11.19 -12.76 -4.05
CA GLN A 157 -10.53 -11.48 -3.77
C GLN A 157 -10.13 -11.36 -2.29
N GLN A 158 -11.03 -11.69 -1.35
CA GLN A 158 -10.71 -11.69 0.08
C GLN A 158 -9.56 -12.63 0.44
N ILE A 159 -9.52 -13.81 -0.18
CA ILE A 159 -8.42 -14.77 -0.01
C ILE A 159 -7.12 -14.15 -0.54
N SER A 160 -7.13 -13.61 -1.76
CA SER A 160 -5.97 -12.95 -2.37
C SER A 160 -5.42 -11.81 -1.51
N ASP A 161 -6.30 -10.91 -1.06
CA ASP A 161 -5.93 -9.77 -0.21
C ASP A 161 -5.29 -10.24 1.10
N HIS A 162 -5.85 -11.27 1.72
CA HIS A 162 -5.33 -11.83 2.95
C HIS A 162 -3.93 -12.46 2.76
N PHE A 163 -3.67 -13.13 1.64
CA PHE A 163 -2.34 -13.64 1.32
C PHE A 163 -1.33 -12.53 1.03
N GLU A 164 -1.74 -11.48 0.31
CA GLU A 164 -0.88 -10.33 0.02
C GLU A 164 -0.52 -9.57 1.31
N ILE A 165 -1.50 -9.35 2.19
CA ILE A 165 -1.27 -8.71 3.49
C ILE A 165 -0.31 -9.54 4.36
N LYS A 166 -0.46 -10.87 4.36
CA LYS A 166 0.43 -11.76 5.13
C LYS A 166 1.83 -11.89 4.55
N SER A 167 1.99 -11.82 3.23
CA SER A 167 3.29 -12.00 2.58
C SER A 167 4.17 -10.75 2.64
N LYS A 168 3.58 -9.54 2.60
CA LYS A 168 4.28 -8.24 2.73
C LYS A 168 5.30 -8.16 3.89
N PRO A 169 4.92 -8.41 5.16
CA PRO A 169 5.88 -8.30 6.27
C PRO A 169 7.00 -9.34 6.19
N VAL A 170 6.74 -10.51 5.58
CA VAL A 170 7.75 -11.54 5.38
C VAL A 170 8.76 -11.09 4.31
N ALA A 171 8.27 -10.58 3.18
CA ALA A 171 9.12 -10.02 2.12
C ALA A 171 9.97 -8.85 2.65
N ASP A 172 9.38 -7.95 3.44
CA ASP A 172 10.09 -6.83 4.07
C ASP A 172 11.18 -7.31 5.04
N LYS A 173 10.91 -8.35 5.84
CA LYS A 173 11.90 -8.94 6.75
C LYS A 173 13.07 -9.54 5.97
N ILE A 174 12.79 -10.24 4.88
CA ILE A 174 13.82 -10.83 4.00
C ILE A 174 14.67 -9.71 3.37
N ALA A 175 14.04 -8.67 2.83
CA ALA A 175 14.75 -7.52 2.24
C ALA A 175 15.67 -6.84 3.26
N ARG A 176 15.20 -6.63 4.49
CA ARG A 176 16.00 -6.03 5.57
C ARG A 176 17.21 -6.90 5.94
N ILE A 177 17.04 -8.21 6.05
CA ILE A 177 18.14 -9.14 6.35
C ILE A 177 19.19 -9.08 5.24
N HIS A 178 18.75 -9.13 3.98
CA HIS A 178 19.66 -9.10 2.84
C HIS A 178 20.47 -7.79 2.77
N ILE A 179 19.82 -6.64 2.99
CA ILE A 179 20.49 -5.34 3.04
C ILE A 179 21.50 -5.30 4.20
N ALA A 180 21.13 -5.79 5.39
CA ALA A 180 22.01 -5.80 6.55
C ALA A 180 23.23 -6.71 6.33
N GLU A 181 23.06 -7.85 5.66
CA GLU A 181 24.16 -8.74 5.27
C GLU A 181 25.09 -8.06 4.26
N GLN A 182 24.54 -7.45 3.21
CA GLN A 182 25.33 -6.72 2.22
C GLN A 182 26.14 -5.58 2.86
N GLN A 183 25.53 -4.80 3.76
CA GLN A 183 26.22 -3.73 4.49
C GLN A 183 27.33 -4.26 5.39
N LYS A 184 27.16 -5.43 6.01
CA LYS A 184 28.23 -6.06 6.80
C LYS A 184 29.41 -6.46 5.93
N PHE A 185 29.16 -7.10 4.79
CA PHE A 185 30.23 -7.47 3.86
C PHE A 185 30.96 -6.24 3.31
N GLN A 186 30.23 -5.19 2.94
CA GLN A 186 30.83 -3.93 2.48
C GLN A 186 31.71 -3.29 3.56
N LYS A 187 31.24 -3.19 4.81
CA LYS A 187 32.04 -2.63 5.91
C LYS A 187 33.34 -3.39 6.15
N ILE A 188 33.29 -4.72 6.14
CA ILE A 188 34.49 -5.56 6.31
C ILE A 188 35.49 -5.31 5.18
N GLN A 189 35.00 -5.19 3.94
CA GLN A 189 35.85 -4.90 2.79
C GLN A 189 36.47 -3.51 2.86
N GLU A 190 35.66 -2.49 3.19
CA GLU A 190 36.11 -1.11 3.36
C GLU A 190 37.17 -0.99 4.48
N GLU A 191 36.98 -1.69 5.59
CA GLU A 191 37.92 -1.71 6.72
C GLU A 191 39.26 -2.34 6.33
N GLN A 192 39.26 -3.43 5.55
CA GLN A 192 40.49 -4.02 5.02
C GLN A 192 41.22 -3.07 4.08
N ILE A 193 40.50 -2.41 3.15
CA ILE A 193 41.07 -1.43 2.23
C ILE A 193 41.66 -0.24 3.00
N ALA A 194 40.96 0.26 4.02
CA ALA A 194 41.42 1.35 4.86
C ALA A 194 42.70 0.97 5.61
N GLN A 195 42.74 -0.23 6.19
CA GLN A 195 43.89 -0.74 6.93
C GLN A 195 45.14 -0.87 6.03
N ASP A 196 44.98 -1.41 4.81
CA ASP A 196 46.09 -1.58 3.89
C ASP A 196 46.60 -0.23 3.34
N THR A 197 45.69 0.72 3.12
CA THR A 197 46.03 2.10 2.75
C THR A 197 46.81 2.79 3.87
N GLU A 198 46.41 2.59 5.13
CA GLU A 198 47.12 3.14 6.28
C GLU A 198 48.54 2.55 6.43
N LYS A 199 48.70 1.22 6.31
CA LYS A 199 50.02 0.57 6.30
C LYS A 199 50.92 1.16 5.22
N HIS A 200 50.40 1.35 4.01
CA HIS A 200 51.14 1.95 2.91
C HIS A 200 51.57 3.40 3.23
N ASN A 201 50.67 4.20 3.79
CA ASN A 201 50.94 5.58 4.18
C ASN A 201 52.00 5.68 5.28
N ILE A 202 51.97 4.79 6.28
CA ILE A 202 53.00 4.72 7.33
C ILE A 202 54.37 4.40 6.72
N GLY A 203 54.43 3.43 5.80
CA GLY A 203 55.66 3.10 5.07
C GLY A 203 56.23 4.30 4.32
N ARG A 204 55.38 5.05 3.60
CA ARG A 204 55.76 6.27 2.88
C ARG A 204 56.25 7.38 3.83
N ARG A 205 55.59 7.58 4.96
CA ARG A 205 56.01 8.56 5.99
C ARG A 205 57.41 8.23 6.52
N ARG A 206 57.69 6.96 6.81
CA ARG A 206 59.02 6.50 7.26
C ARG A 206 60.10 6.75 6.20
N GLN A 207 59.81 6.43 4.94
CA GLN A 207 60.74 6.71 3.84
C GLN A 207 61.01 8.21 3.70
N ASN A 208 59.96 9.04 3.76
CA ASN A 208 60.10 10.49 3.69
C ASN A 208 60.92 11.06 4.86
N GLU A 209 60.74 10.53 6.07
CA GLU A 209 61.51 10.94 7.25
C GLU A 209 63.00 10.58 7.10
N ILE A 210 63.31 9.38 6.61
CA ILE A 210 64.69 8.95 6.32
C ILE A 210 65.31 9.88 5.26
N MET A 211 64.58 10.18 4.19
CA MET A 211 65.04 11.10 3.14
C MET A 211 65.30 12.50 3.67
N ALA A 212 64.42 13.04 4.53
CA ALA A 212 64.60 14.34 5.16
C ALA A 212 65.83 14.35 6.09
N LYS A 213 66.05 13.29 6.88
CA LYS A 213 67.25 13.11 7.72
C LYS A 213 68.52 13.04 6.88
N ILE A 214 68.50 12.31 5.76
CA ILE A 214 69.64 12.26 4.83
C ILE A 214 69.91 13.64 4.28
N GLN A 215 68.90 14.34 3.74
CA GLN A 215 69.03 15.68 3.18
C GLN A 215 69.58 16.70 4.19
N ALA A 216 69.11 16.66 5.43
CA ALA A 216 69.59 17.54 6.51
C ALA A 216 71.05 17.24 6.92
N ALA A 217 71.49 15.99 6.79
CA ALA A 217 72.86 15.56 7.08
C ALA A 217 73.83 15.69 5.89
N VAL A 218 73.36 16.09 4.70
CA VAL A 218 74.23 16.34 3.54
C VAL A 218 75.07 17.59 3.80
N ILE A 219 76.31 17.39 4.22
CA ILE A 219 77.35 18.42 4.13
C ILE A 219 77.62 18.67 2.64
N GLN A 220 77.58 19.93 2.20
CA GLN A 220 77.91 20.31 0.82
C GLN A 220 79.39 20.06 0.53
N VAL A 221 79.75 18.82 0.19
CA VAL A 221 81.06 18.50 -0.38
C VAL A 221 81.04 18.88 -1.87
N PRO A 222 82.00 19.68 -2.37
CA PRO A 222 82.08 20.04 -3.79
C PRO A 222 82.08 18.77 -4.65
N LYS A 223 81.16 18.69 -5.62
CA LYS A 223 81.05 17.51 -6.49
C LYS A 223 82.38 17.29 -7.24
N PRO A 224 83.00 16.10 -7.14
CA PRO A 224 84.27 15.84 -7.82
C PRO A 224 84.11 15.89 -9.35
N PRO A 225 85.18 16.24 -10.10
CA PRO A 225 85.13 16.44 -11.53
C PRO A 225 84.65 15.20 -12.29
N ARG A 226 83.72 15.40 -13.24
CA ARG A 226 82.99 14.34 -13.99
C ARG A 226 83.89 13.24 -14.60
N LYS A 227 85.14 13.55 -14.95
CA LYS A 227 86.10 12.58 -15.51
C LYS A 227 86.46 11.45 -14.53
N HIS A 228 86.46 11.71 -13.22
CA HIS A 228 86.68 10.68 -12.19
C HIS A 228 85.44 9.80 -11.96
N ILE A 229 84.24 10.35 -12.17
CA ILE A 229 82.98 9.64 -11.96
C ILE A 229 82.79 8.52 -12.99
N VAL A 230 83.08 8.79 -14.27
CA VAL A 230 82.95 7.79 -15.35
C VAL A 230 83.87 6.58 -15.11
N LYS A 231 85.15 6.84 -14.78
CA LYS A 231 86.12 5.77 -14.48
C LYS A 231 85.73 4.94 -13.25
N ALA A 232 85.18 5.57 -12.22
CA ALA A 232 84.72 4.87 -11.02
C ALA A 232 83.48 3.99 -11.29
N ILE A 233 82.57 4.43 -12.15
CA ILE A 233 81.39 3.67 -12.56
C ILE A 233 81.81 2.43 -13.36
N GLU A 234 82.73 2.58 -14.31
CA GLU A 234 83.26 1.48 -15.11
C GLU A 234 83.99 0.44 -14.23
N ALA A 235 84.83 0.88 -13.30
CA ALA A 235 85.52 0.00 -12.36
C ALA A 235 84.55 -0.77 -11.46
N LYS A 236 83.46 -0.12 -10.99
CA LYS A 236 82.42 -0.76 -10.18
C LYS A 236 81.64 -1.79 -10.99
N ALA A 237 81.30 -1.49 -12.25
CA ALA A 237 80.65 -2.43 -13.14
C ALA A 237 81.53 -3.66 -13.42
N PHE A 238 82.83 -3.45 -13.61
CA PHE A 238 83.79 -4.53 -13.80
C PHE A 238 83.91 -5.44 -12.56
N LEU A 239 84.01 -4.85 -11.37
CA LEU A 239 84.05 -5.62 -10.11
C LEU A 239 82.76 -6.42 -9.87
N LYS A 240 81.60 -5.87 -10.24
CA LYS A 240 80.32 -6.59 -10.13
C LYS A 240 80.29 -7.79 -11.07
N LYS A 241 80.71 -7.62 -12.33
CA LYS A 241 80.84 -8.72 -13.29
C LYS A 241 81.81 -9.81 -12.81
N LYS A 242 82.93 -9.42 -12.19
CA LYS A 242 83.88 -10.38 -11.62
C LYS A 242 83.26 -11.19 -10.47
N ARG A 243 82.51 -10.53 -9.57
CA ARG A 243 81.81 -11.21 -8.48
C ARG A 243 80.71 -12.14 -9.00
N GLU A 244 79.90 -11.69 -9.96
CA GLU A 244 78.87 -12.51 -10.61
C GLU A 244 79.49 -13.75 -11.28
N ALA A 245 80.65 -13.60 -11.94
CA ALA A 245 81.39 -14.72 -12.50
C ALA A 245 81.90 -15.68 -11.40
N GLU A 246 82.49 -15.18 -10.31
CA GLU A 246 82.94 -16.02 -9.19
C GLU A 246 81.79 -16.78 -8.53
N ASP A 247 80.63 -16.13 -8.36
CA ASP A 247 79.47 -16.74 -7.72
C ASP A 247 78.82 -17.80 -8.63
N THR A 248 78.74 -17.56 -9.93
CA THR A 248 78.31 -18.60 -10.90
C THR A 248 79.26 -19.80 -10.92
N TYR A 249 80.58 -19.60 -10.87
CA TYR A 249 81.53 -20.71 -10.75
C TYR A 249 81.34 -21.50 -9.44
N LYS A 250 81.04 -20.84 -8.32
CA LYS A 250 80.74 -21.53 -7.05
C LYS A 250 79.44 -22.33 -7.13
N GLU A 251 78.41 -21.80 -7.78
CA GLU A 251 77.14 -22.50 -7.99
C GLU A 251 77.33 -23.74 -8.88
N ILE A 252 78.07 -23.62 -9.99
CA ILE A 252 78.41 -24.75 -10.87
C ILE A 252 79.18 -25.81 -10.08
N LYS A 253 80.21 -25.44 -9.31
CA LYS A 253 80.98 -26.38 -8.50
C LYS A 253 80.13 -27.09 -7.44
N LYS A 254 79.21 -26.37 -6.79
CA LYS A 254 78.26 -26.96 -5.84
C LYS A 254 77.33 -27.96 -6.53
N PHE A 255 76.85 -27.62 -7.72
CA PHE A 255 76.00 -28.50 -8.53
C PHE A 255 76.74 -29.78 -8.94
N GLU A 256 77.96 -29.67 -9.46
CA GLU A 256 78.79 -30.84 -9.84
C GLU A 256 79.08 -31.76 -8.66
N ASN A 257 79.40 -31.20 -7.49
CA ASN A 257 79.59 -32.00 -6.27
C ASN A 257 78.30 -32.72 -5.83
N SER A 258 77.14 -32.07 -5.96
CA SER A 258 75.84 -32.70 -5.68
C SER A 258 75.53 -33.84 -6.67
N MET A 259 75.93 -33.69 -7.93
CA MET A 259 75.77 -34.72 -8.96
C MET A 259 76.72 -35.91 -8.76
N ALA A 260 77.97 -35.65 -8.39
CA ALA A 260 78.96 -36.69 -8.09
C ALA A 260 78.60 -37.50 -6.83
N GLY A 261 78.07 -36.85 -5.78
CA GLY A 261 77.55 -37.54 -4.59
C GLY A 261 76.38 -38.49 -4.90
N ASN A 262 75.49 -38.10 -5.82
CA ASN A 262 74.38 -38.94 -6.26
C ASN A 262 74.81 -40.12 -7.15
N ALA A 263 75.92 -40.01 -7.88
CA ALA A 263 76.45 -41.13 -8.68
C ALA A 263 77.03 -42.27 -7.81
N PHE A 264 77.56 -41.96 -6.61
CA PHE A 264 78.00 -42.99 -5.64
C PHE A 264 76.83 -43.65 -4.90
N ALA A 265 75.73 -42.93 -4.64
CA ALA A 265 74.53 -43.48 -4.00
C ALA A 265 73.72 -44.42 -4.91
N VAL A 266 73.77 -44.24 -6.23
CA VAL A 266 73.14 -45.17 -7.20
C VAL A 266 73.94 -46.47 -7.35
N ARG A 267 75.26 -46.45 -7.09
CA ARG A 267 76.12 -47.64 -7.24
C ARG A 267 76.04 -48.61 -6.05
N SER A 268 75.66 -48.14 -4.85
CA SER A 268 75.50 -49.01 -3.67
C SER A 268 74.15 -49.72 -3.57
N GLN A 269 73.18 -49.40 -4.43
CA GLN A 269 71.88 -50.08 -4.49
C GLN A 269 71.83 -51.23 -5.51
N VAL A 270 72.92 -51.48 -6.26
CA VAL A 270 73.00 -52.54 -7.27
C VAL A 270 73.85 -53.75 -6.81
N THR A 271 74.48 -53.69 -5.64
CA THR A 271 75.32 -54.77 -5.09
C THR A 271 74.83 -55.24 -3.72
N ASP A 272 73.54 -55.53 -3.58
CA ASP A 272 73.05 -56.42 -2.53
C ASP A 272 71.88 -57.23 -3.09
N ARG A 273 72.19 -58.42 -3.60
CA ARG A 273 71.26 -59.45 -4.07
C ARG A 273 71.86 -60.82 -3.81
#